data_AF-A0A7Y2B9Y7-F1
#
_entry.id   AF-A0A7Y2B9Y7-F1
#
_cell.length_a   1.000
_cell.length_b   1.000
_cell.length_c   1.000
_cell.angle_alpha   90.00
_cell.angle_beta   90.00
_cell.angle_gamma   90.00
#
_symmetry.space_group_name_H-M   'P 1'
#
loop_
_entity.id
_entity.type
_entity.pdbx_description
1 polymer ?
#
loop_
_entity_poly.entity_id
_entity_poly.type
_entity_poly.pdbx_seq_one_letter_code
_entity_poly.pdbx_strand_id
1 'polypeptide(L)'
;MKDTDVQDRIEKRKSSFPKGSFLYAISRLLERTAYYGLRSMFVLYLINGFLQMEDYEAVGIYGWFSTAIVLSAVVGAILGDLIIGNRIAIIVGIAMQAMGASLIIYLYFL
;
A
#
# COMPACT_ATOMS: atom_id res chain seq x y z
N MET A 1 28.24 -8.55 -43.06
CA MET A 1 28.69 -9.29 -41.85
C MET A 1 28.73 -8.44 -40.58
N LYS A 2 28.63 -7.09 -40.66
CA LYS A 2 28.65 -6.18 -39.50
C LYS A 2 27.24 -5.82 -38.96
N ASP A 3 26.19 -6.06 -39.75
CA ASP A 3 24.80 -5.74 -39.39
C ASP A 3 24.12 -6.78 -38.49
N THR A 4 24.58 -8.03 -38.51
CA THR A 4 24.03 -9.11 -37.67
C THR A 4 24.36 -8.91 -36.18
N ASP A 5 25.53 -8.34 -35.84
CA ASP A 5 25.93 -8.04 -34.47
C ASP A 5 25.15 -6.85 -33.86
N VAL A 6 24.77 -5.88 -34.70
CA VAL A 6 23.98 -4.72 -34.24
C VAL A 6 22.52 -5.12 -34.00
N GLN A 7 21.94 -5.97 -34.85
CA GLN A 7 20.59 -6.50 -34.62
C GLN A 7 20.52 -7.39 -33.38
N ASP A 8 21.53 -8.23 -33.13
CA ASP A 8 21.58 -9.13 -31.96
C ASP A 8 21.69 -8.33 -30.63
N ARG A 9 22.41 -7.20 -30.61
CA ARG A 9 22.44 -6.28 -29.45
C ARG A 9 21.11 -5.56 -29.20
N ILE A 10 20.31 -5.30 -30.24
CA ILE A 10 18.99 -4.67 -30.11
C ILE A 10 17.97 -5.69 -29.61
N GLU A 11 18.02 -6.92 -30.09
CA GLU A 11 17.13 -8.00 -29.65
C GLU A 11 17.38 -8.40 -28.19
N LYS A 12 18.65 -8.44 -27.76
CA LYS A 12 19.06 -8.71 -26.37
C LYS A 12 18.66 -7.62 -25.37
N ARG A 13 18.42 -6.39 -25.84
CA ARG A 13 17.89 -5.29 -25.00
C ARG A 13 16.37 -5.26 -24.89
N LYS A 14 15.65 -5.83 -25.87
CA LYS A 14 14.18 -5.73 -25.94
C LYS A 14 13.45 -6.84 -25.16
N SER A 15 14.13 -7.94 -24.84
CA SER A 15 13.51 -9.12 -24.21
C SER A 15 13.85 -9.34 -22.74
N SER A 16 14.66 -8.47 -22.12
CA SER A 16 14.97 -8.61 -20.70
C SER A 16 13.89 -7.93 -19.84
N PHE A 17 12.64 -8.39 -19.94
CA PHE A 17 11.67 -8.18 -18.85
C PHE A 17 12.29 -8.86 -17.62
N PRO A 18 12.75 -8.11 -16.61
CA PRO A 18 13.38 -8.70 -15.45
C PRO A 18 12.33 -9.60 -14.80
N LYS A 19 12.62 -10.90 -14.66
CA LYS A 19 11.66 -11.89 -14.15
C LYS A 19 11.08 -11.51 -12.77
N GLY A 20 11.77 -10.66 -12.02
CA GLY A 20 11.30 -10.11 -10.74
C GLY A 20 10.25 -9.00 -10.86
N SER A 21 10.16 -8.27 -11.97
CA SER A 21 9.25 -7.13 -12.12
C SER A 21 7.77 -7.53 -12.02
N PHE A 22 7.42 -8.74 -12.47
CA PHE A 22 6.06 -9.27 -12.35
C PHE A 22 5.67 -9.50 -10.88
N LEU A 23 6.57 -10.06 -10.07
CA LEU A 23 6.37 -10.25 -8.64
C LEU A 23 6.24 -8.91 -7.90
N TYR A 24 7.09 -7.91 -8.22
CA TYR A 24 6.96 -6.57 -7.64
C TYR A 24 5.64 -5.88 -8.05
N ALA A 25 5.18 -6.07 -9.29
CA ALA A 25 3.91 -5.52 -9.74
C ALA A 25 2.73 -6.15 -8.99
N ILE A 26 2.72 -7.47 -8.83
CA ILE A 26 1.70 -8.18 -8.03
C ILE A 26 1.75 -7.71 -6.58
N SER A 27 2.93 -7.65 -5.96
CA SER A 27 3.08 -7.16 -4.59
C SER A 27 2.48 -5.77 -4.42
N ARG A 28 2.77 -4.86 -5.35
CA ARG A 28 2.26 -3.47 -5.32
C ARG A 28 0.76 -3.38 -5.58
N LEU A 29 0.20 -4.29 -6.37
CA LEU A 29 -1.25 -4.41 -6.55
C LEU A 29 -1.92 -4.93 -5.28
N LEU A 30 -1.36 -5.95 -4.63
CA LEU A 30 -1.86 -6.49 -3.37
C LEU A 30 -1.85 -5.43 -2.26
N GLU A 31 -0.78 -4.65 -2.15
CA GLU A 31 -0.71 -3.52 -1.22
C GLU A 31 -1.85 -2.51 -1.44
N ARG A 32 -2.09 -2.13 -2.70
CA ARG A 32 -3.20 -1.22 -3.05
C ARG A 32 -4.56 -1.82 -2.75
N THR A 33 -4.78 -3.09 -3.09
CA THR A 33 -6.03 -3.80 -2.79
C THR A 33 -6.28 -3.85 -1.28
N ALA A 34 -5.25 -4.16 -0.49
CA ALA A 34 -5.36 -4.16 0.97
C ALA A 34 -5.64 -2.77 1.55
N TYR A 35 -5.05 -1.71 0.97
CA TYR A 35 -5.30 -0.33 1.40
C TYR A 35 -6.75 0.11 1.17
N TYR A 36 -7.29 -0.13 -0.03
CA TYR A 36 -8.69 0.20 -0.31
C TYR A 36 -9.66 -0.68 0.48
N GLY A 37 -9.33 -1.96 0.71
CA GLY A 37 -10.11 -2.86 1.55
C GLY A 37 -10.21 -2.39 3.00
N LEU A 38 -9.07 -2.03 3.60
CA LEU A 38 -9.03 -1.49 4.97
C LEU A 38 -9.84 -0.19 5.09
N ARG A 39 -9.74 0.68 4.08
CA ARG A 39 -10.50 1.94 4.04
C ARG A 39 -12.01 1.70 4.04
N SER A 40 -12.49 0.77 3.23
CA SER A 40 -13.92 0.41 3.20
C SER A 40 -14.37 -0.18 4.54
N MET A 41 -13.60 -1.11 5.11
CA MET A 41 -13.91 -1.73 6.41
C MET A 41 -13.93 -0.70 7.55
N PHE A 42 -13.01 0.28 7.52
CA PHE A 42 -12.97 1.35 8.50
C PHE A 42 -14.20 2.27 8.46
N VAL A 43 -14.67 2.65 7.26
CA VAL A 43 -15.89 3.45 7.12
C VAL A 43 -17.13 2.67 7.54
N LEU A 44 -17.22 1.39 7.14
CA LEU A 44 -18.29 0.49 7.60
C LEU A 44 -18.30 0.35 9.12
N TYR A 45 -17.12 0.26 9.75
CA TYR A 45 -16.99 0.20 11.21
C TYR A 45 -17.48 1.49 11.89
N LEU A 46 -17.22 2.67 11.31
CA LEU A 46 -17.70 3.95 11.86
C LEU A 46 -19.23 4.07 11.83
N ILE A 47 -19.87 3.62 10.75
CA ILE A 47 -21.30 3.78 10.51
C ILE A 47 -22.13 2.66 11.17
N ASN A 48 -21.74 1.40 10.96
CA ASN A 48 -22.51 0.22 11.38
C ASN A 48 -21.87 -0.56 12.54
N GLY A 49 -20.64 -0.23 12.92
CA GLY A 49 -19.94 -0.89 14.03
C GLY A 49 -20.33 -0.31 15.39
N PHE A 50 -19.43 -0.51 16.35
CA PHE A 50 -19.66 -0.24 17.77
C PHE A 50 -20.05 1.21 18.12
N LEU A 51 -19.64 2.20 17.30
CA LEU A 51 -19.89 3.61 17.60
C LEU A 51 -21.23 4.14 17.07
N GLN A 52 -21.90 3.46 16.12
CA GLN A 52 -23.19 3.88 15.51
C GLN A 52 -23.32 5.39 15.28
N MET A 53 -22.28 6.03 14.72
CA MET A 53 -22.26 7.48 14.57
C MET A 53 -23.18 7.92 13.42
N GLU A 54 -23.72 9.13 13.52
CA GLU A 54 -24.46 9.75 12.43
C GLU A 54 -23.55 9.90 11.20
N ASP A 55 -24.08 9.65 10.00
CA ASP A 55 -23.32 9.61 8.74
C ASP A 55 -22.44 10.86 8.54
N TYR A 56 -22.91 12.02 9.00
CA TYR A 56 -22.19 13.28 8.91
C TYR A 56 -20.90 13.30 9.74
N GLU A 57 -20.94 12.83 10.99
CA GLU A 57 -19.76 12.78 11.86
C GLU A 57 -18.77 11.71 11.39
N ALA A 58 -19.27 10.57 10.91
CA ALA A 58 -18.45 9.49 10.37
C ALA A 58 -17.60 9.96 9.17
N VAL A 59 -18.19 10.74 8.26
CA VAL A 59 -17.48 11.32 7.10
C VAL A 59 -16.42 12.35 7.54
N GLY A 60 -16.73 13.16 8.55
CA GLY A 60 -15.78 14.14 9.12
C GLY A 60 -14.53 13.47 9.71
N ILE A 61 -14.73 12.44 10.54
CA ILE A 61 -13.65 11.66 11.15
C ILE A 61 -12.83 10.94 10.09
N TYR A 62 -13.50 10.35 9.09
CA TYR A 62 -12.83 9.70 7.98
C TYR A 62 -11.97 10.65 7.13
N GLY A 63 -12.44 11.88 6.91
CA GLY A 63 -11.65 12.92 6.24
C GLY A 63 -10.34 13.18 6.98
N TRP A 64 -10.44 13.40 8.30
CA TRP A 64 -9.27 13.65 9.13
C TRP A 64 -8.31 12.45 9.17
N PHE A 65 -8.85 11.25 9.34
CA PHE A 65 -8.08 10.01 9.28
C PHE A 65 -7.34 9.83 7.95
N SER A 66 -8.01 10.08 6.83
CA SER A 66 -7.40 9.98 5.50
C SER A 66 -6.25 10.98 5.32
N THR A 67 -6.37 12.20 5.85
CA THR A 67 -5.28 13.18 5.80
C THR A 67 -4.09 12.78 6.67
N ALA A 68 -4.35 12.23 7.85
CA ALA A 68 -3.30 11.74 8.74
C ALA A 68 -2.52 10.56 8.12
N ILE A 69 -3.19 9.67 7.38
CA ILE A 69 -2.52 8.58 6.65
C ILE A 69 -1.55 9.15 5.60
N VAL A 70 -2.00 10.12 4.80
CA VAL A 70 -1.14 10.73 3.77
C VAL A 70 0.05 11.43 4.40
N LEU A 71 -0.15 12.14 5.52
CA LEU A 71 0.94 12.76 6.28
C LEU A 71 1.94 11.71 6.79
N SER A 72 1.44 10.64 7.39
CA SER A 72 2.24 9.51 7.88
C SER A 72 3.06 8.86 6.76
N ALA A 73 2.48 8.71 5.57
CA ALA A 73 3.19 8.16 4.40
C ALA A 73 4.37 9.04 3.97
N VAL A 74 4.22 10.37 4.01
CA VAL A 74 5.32 11.31 3.72
C VAL A 74 6.43 11.19 4.77
N VAL A 75 6.07 11.13 6.05
CA VAL A 75 7.03 10.94 7.14
C VAL A 75 7.75 9.59 7.00
N GLY A 76 7.02 8.52 6.71
CA GLY A 76 7.58 7.18 6.50
C GLY A 76 8.54 7.11 5.30
N ALA A 77 8.26 7.84 4.22
CA ALA A 77 9.16 7.94 3.07
C ALA A 77 10.50 8.58 3.44
N ILE A 78 10.47 9.69 4.18
CA ILE A 78 11.69 10.38 4.64
C ILE A 78 12.50 9.47 5.58
N LEU A 79 11.84 8.77 6.50
CA LEU A 79 12.50 7.82 7.41
C LEU A 79 13.13 6.64 6.66
N GLY A 80 12.46 6.14 5.61
CA GLY A 80 12.95 5.06 4.76
C GLY A 80 14.19 5.44 3.95
N ASP A 81 14.22 6.68 3.46
CA ASP A 81 15.36 7.21 2.69
C ASP A 81 16.58 7.52 3.56
N LEU A 82 16.36 7.92 4.82
CA LEU A 82 17.44 8.44 5.67
C LEU A 82 18.06 7.41 6.62
N ILE A 83 17.29 6.42 7.11
CA ILE A 83 17.72 5.60 8.27
C ILE A 83 17.75 4.08 7.97
N ILE A 84 16.71 3.53 7.35
CA ILE A 84 16.43 2.08 7.44
C ILE A 84 16.60 1.36 6.08
N GLY A 85 16.50 2.11 4.97
CA GLY A 85 16.54 1.55 3.63
C GLY A 85 15.16 1.07 3.15
N ASN A 86 14.91 1.27 1.86
CA ASN A 86 13.60 1.14 1.23
C ASN A 86 12.90 -0.22 1.47
N ARG A 87 13.64 -1.34 1.47
CA ARG A 87 13.05 -2.68 1.64
C ARG A 87 12.44 -2.89 3.02
N ILE A 88 13.13 -2.44 4.08
CA ILE A 88 12.66 -2.63 5.45
C ILE A 88 11.52 -1.66 5.75
N ALA A 89 11.58 -0.43 5.22
CA ALA A 89 10.49 0.54 5.34
C ALA A 89 9.16 0.00 4.79
N ILE A 90 9.19 -0.69 3.64
CA ILE A 90 8.00 -1.34 3.07
C ILE A 90 7.46 -2.43 4.00
N ILE A 91 8.34 -3.30 4.51
CA ILE A 91 7.92 -4.42 5.40
C ILE A 91 7.30 -3.91 6.70
N VAL A 92 7.91 -2.88 7.31
CA VAL A 92 7.39 -2.24 8.53
C VAL A 92 6.03 -1.60 8.27
N GLY A 93 5.85 -0.94 7.13
CA GLY A 93 4.57 -0.36 6.72
C GLY A 93 3.47 -1.42 6.58
N ILE A 94 3.77 -2.55 5.93
CA ILE A 94 2.81 -3.66 5.78
C ILE A 94 2.47 -4.27 7.14
N ALA A 95 3.45 -4.44 8.03
CA ALA A 95 3.21 -4.96 9.38
C ALA A 95 2.29 -4.02 10.19
N MET A 96 2.52 -2.71 10.11
CA MET A 96 1.68 -1.71 10.77
C MET A 96 0.25 -1.68 10.20
N GLN A 97 0.09 -1.83 8.88
CA GLN A 97 -1.22 -1.94 8.24
C GLN A 97 -1.96 -3.22 8.67
N ALA A 98 -1.25 -4.34 8.78
CA ALA A 98 -1.84 -5.61 9.23
C ALA A 98 -2.34 -5.52 10.68
N MET A 99 -1.56 -4.91 11.59
CA MET A 99 -1.99 -4.68 12.97
C MET A 99 -3.27 -3.84 13.05
N GLY A 100 -3.35 -2.76 12.27
CA GLY A 100 -4.56 -1.91 12.21
C GLY A 100 -5.78 -2.67 11.68
N ALA A 101 -5.60 -3.47 10.62
CA ALA A 101 -6.66 -4.29 10.05
C ALA A 101 -7.20 -5.32 11.05
N SER A 102 -6.30 -6.02 11.75
CA SER A 102 -6.65 -7.01 12.77
C SER A 102 -7.44 -6.39 13.92
N LEU A 103 -7.07 -5.19 14.37
CA LEU A 103 -7.78 -4.48 15.43
C LEU A 103 -9.21 -4.11 15.00
N ILE A 104 -9.39 -3.56 13.79
CA ILE A 104 -10.72 -3.21 13.27
C ILE A 104 -11.61 -4.44 13.18
N ILE A 105 -11.08 -5.54 12.64
CA ILE A 105 -11.84 -6.80 12.49
C ILE A 105 -12.23 -7.35 13.86
N TYR A 106 -11.30 -7.37 14.81
CA TYR A 106 -11.57 -7.83 16.17
C TYR A 106 -12.67 -7.00 16.84
N LEU A 107 -12.58 -5.68 16.73
CA LEU A 107 -13.54 -4.74 17.32
C LEU A 107 -14.90 -4.76 16.62
N TYR A 108 -14.96 -5.12 15.35
CA TYR A 108 -16.22 -5.30 14.62
C TYR A 108 -16.98 -6.56 15.05
N PHE A 109 -16.27 -7.60 15.48
CA PHE A 109 -16.88 -8.87 15.90
C PHE A 109 -17.27 -8.89 17.39
N LEU A 110 -16.74 -7.95 18.17
CA LEU A 110 -17.05 -7.77 19.60
C LEU A 110 -18.36 -7.00 19.78
#